data_AF-A0A0C2DAF4-F1
#
_entry.id   AF-A0A0C2DAF4-F1
#
_cell.length_a   1.000
_cell.length_b   1.000
_cell.length_c   1.000
_cell.angle_alpha   90.00
_cell.angle_beta   90.00
_cell.angle_gamma   90.00
#
_symmetry.space_group_name_H-M   'P 1'
#
loop_
_entity.id
_entity.type
_entity.pdbx_description
1 polymer ?
#
loop_
_entity_poly.entity_id
_entity_poly.type
_entity_poly.pdbx_seq_one_letter_code
_entity_poly.pdbx_strand_id
1 'polypeptide(L)'
;MPWYLSDFLDFFGGRLSQSLAATIFLFFANITSIITFGAVMERILHHQMAAMEAILSGGISGMIFALFSGQPLNILSATGPTLVFENILFEFCIGNGWEFLPFRCWVGIWIAVFLVVLTATDMSALVGLISRFTEEAFATLISVVFIIQAFQKLMEISHDAPIVADPREVYESPCFCHISGFDEQLNTSVISKLKDVPAEGDIKM
;
A
#
# COMPACT_ATOMS: atom_id res chain seq x y z
N MET A 1 20.63 -12.18 -27.30
CA MET A 1 20.37 -10.96 -26.50
C MET A 1 21.43 -9.89 -26.80
N PRO A 2 21.29 -9.12 -27.90
CA PRO A 2 22.24 -8.05 -28.21
C PRO A 2 21.93 -6.71 -27.48
N TRP A 3 20.67 -6.50 -27.07
CA TRP A 3 20.22 -5.19 -26.56
C TRP A 3 20.39 -5.00 -25.05
N TYR A 4 20.55 -6.07 -24.26
CA TYR A 4 20.66 -5.98 -22.80
C TYR A 4 21.83 -5.10 -22.34
N LEU A 5 23.02 -5.25 -22.93
CA LEU A 5 24.18 -4.40 -22.63
C LEU A 5 24.02 -2.98 -23.16
N SER A 6 23.27 -2.81 -24.25
CA SER A 6 22.94 -1.49 -24.80
C SER A 6 22.01 -0.70 -23.89
N ASP A 7 21.05 -1.36 -23.22
CA ASP A 7 20.10 -0.71 -22.31
C ASP A 7 20.81 -0.08 -21.08
N PHE A 8 21.82 -0.77 -20.52
CA PHE A 8 22.63 -0.20 -19.43
C PHE A 8 23.49 0.97 -19.90
N LEU A 9 24.06 0.89 -21.11
CA LEU A 9 24.89 1.96 -21.67
C LEU A 9 24.07 3.19 -22.05
N ASP A 10 22.85 3.04 -22.56
CA ASP A 10 21.96 4.17 -22.91
C ASP A 10 21.48 4.92 -21.66
N PHE A 11 21.29 4.21 -20.54
CA PHE A 11 20.98 4.81 -19.24
C PHE A 11 22.10 5.74 -18.74
N PHE A 12 23.36 5.31 -18.81
CA PHE A 12 24.52 6.10 -18.37
C PHE A 12 24.97 7.16 -19.40
N GLY A 13 24.71 6.96 -20.69
CA GLY A 13 25.29 7.75 -21.78
C GLY A 13 24.59 9.05 -22.17
N GLY A 14 23.29 9.23 -21.87
CA GLY A 14 22.58 10.43 -22.37
C GLY A 14 21.25 10.81 -21.73
N ARG A 15 20.58 9.95 -20.96
CA ARG A 15 19.23 10.21 -20.39
C ARG A 15 19.09 9.96 -18.89
N LEU A 16 20.20 9.99 -18.16
CA LEU A 16 20.25 9.73 -16.71
C LEU A 16 19.25 10.59 -15.90
N SER A 17 19.14 11.89 -16.19
CA SER A 17 18.26 12.80 -15.45
C SER A 17 16.77 12.47 -15.63
N GLN A 18 16.33 12.20 -16.86
CA GLN A 18 14.95 11.83 -17.16
C GLN A 18 14.61 10.45 -16.58
N SER A 19 15.52 9.48 -16.72
CA SER A 19 15.30 8.14 -16.20
C SER A 19 15.28 8.11 -14.68
N LEU A 20 16.17 8.87 -14.02
CA LEU A 20 16.19 8.96 -12.56
C LEU A 20 14.92 9.62 -12.01
N ALA A 21 14.45 10.70 -12.66
CA ALA A 21 13.19 11.35 -12.28
C ALA A 21 12.00 10.39 -12.39
N ALA A 22 11.93 9.61 -13.47
CA ALA A 22 10.89 8.59 -13.65
C ALA A 22 10.98 7.48 -12.58
N THR A 23 12.18 6.98 -12.27
CA THR A 23 12.38 5.95 -11.23
C THR A 23 11.91 6.44 -9.86
N ILE A 24 12.26 7.65 -9.47
CA ILE A 24 11.85 8.22 -8.17
C ILE A 24 10.33 8.41 -8.11
N PHE A 25 9.73 9.00 -9.16
CA PHE A 25 8.29 9.18 -9.25
C PHE A 25 7.54 7.84 -9.13
N LEU A 26 8.01 6.84 -9.88
CA LEU A 26 7.39 5.54 -9.94
C LEU A 26 7.57 4.74 -8.64
N PHE A 27 8.71 4.90 -7.96
CA PHE A 27 8.96 4.31 -6.65
C PHE A 27 7.92 4.78 -5.62
N PHE A 28 7.72 6.09 -5.49
CA PHE A 28 6.73 6.64 -4.55
C PHE A 28 5.29 6.26 -4.93
N ALA A 29 4.95 6.26 -6.22
CA ALA A 29 3.64 5.85 -6.70
C ALA A 29 3.32 4.38 -6.34
N ASN A 30 4.27 3.47 -6.56
CA ASN A 30 4.08 2.05 -6.27
C ASN A 30 4.08 1.76 -4.77
N ILE A 31 4.99 2.36 -4.00
CA ILE A 31 5.01 2.18 -2.54
C ILE A 31 3.70 2.66 -1.91
N THR A 32 3.18 3.82 -2.33
CA THR A 32 1.91 4.35 -1.80
C THR A 32 0.75 3.39 -2.07
N SER A 33 0.69 2.84 -3.29
CA SER A 33 -0.35 1.88 -3.68
C SER A 33 -0.21 0.57 -2.90
N ILE A 34 1.01 0.03 -2.75
CA ILE A 34 1.27 -1.20 -1.99
C ILE A 34 0.93 -1.03 -0.51
N ILE A 35 1.33 0.08 0.13
CA ILE A 35 1.01 0.34 1.54
C ILE A 35 -0.50 0.46 1.72
N THR A 36 -1.17 1.16 0.81
CA THR A 36 -2.61 1.37 0.88
C THR A 36 -3.38 0.07 0.74
N PHE A 37 -3.05 -0.76 -0.24
CA PHE A 37 -3.67 -2.08 -0.39
C PHE A 37 -3.29 -3.03 0.75
N GLY A 38 -2.04 -2.99 1.21
CA GLY A 38 -1.55 -3.77 2.33
C GLY A 38 -2.27 -3.44 3.64
N ALA A 39 -2.51 -2.16 3.93
CA ALA A 39 -3.23 -1.73 5.13
C ALA A 39 -4.70 -2.17 5.11
N VAL A 40 -5.36 -2.10 3.94
CA VAL A 40 -6.73 -2.63 3.79
C VAL A 40 -6.74 -4.16 3.96
N MET A 41 -5.76 -4.85 3.39
CA MET A 41 -5.62 -6.30 3.50
C MET A 41 -5.41 -6.76 4.94
N GLU A 42 -4.56 -6.07 5.69
CA GLU A 42 -4.25 -6.40 7.08
C GLU A 42 -5.49 -6.33 7.98
N ARG A 43 -6.37 -5.35 7.75
CA ARG A 43 -7.65 -5.21 8.46
C ARG A 43 -8.62 -6.34 8.14
N ILE A 44 -8.63 -6.84 6.91
CA ILE A 44 -9.54 -7.90 6.46
C ILE A 44 -9.05 -9.28 6.91
N LEU A 45 -7.74 -9.54 6.85
CA LEU A 45 -7.13 -10.84 7.17
C LEU A 45 -6.79 -11.02 8.66
N HIS A 46 -7.33 -10.21 9.57
CA HIS A 46 -7.06 -10.29 11.01
C HIS A 46 -5.55 -10.39 11.36
N HIS A 47 -4.72 -9.53 10.77
CA HIS A 47 -3.25 -9.54 10.94
C HIS A 47 -2.52 -10.85 10.58
N GLN A 48 -3.14 -11.73 9.79
CA GLN A 48 -2.45 -12.92 9.25
C GLN A 48 -1.44 -12.57 8.14
N MET A 49 -1.57 -11.39 7.54
CA MET A 49 -0.65 -10.87 6.52
C MET A 49 -0.49 -9.37 6.69
N ALA A 50 0.76 -8.90 6.78
CA ALA A 50 1.08 -7.51 7.07
C ALA A 50 1.51 -6.73 5.82
N ALA A 51 1.33 -5.41 5.83
CA ALA A 51 1.76 -4.54 4.73
C ALA A 51 3.28 -4.66 4.42
N MET A 52 4.11 -4.95 5.43
CA MET A 52 5.55 -5.14 5.26
C MET A 52 5.92 -6.35 4.41
N GLU A 53 5.16 -7.45 4.51
CA GLU A 53 5.40 -8.67 3.73
C GLU A 53 5.07 -8.44 2.26
N ALA A 54 4.03 -7.65 1.97
CA ALA A 54 3.67 -7.25 0.62
C ALA A 54 4.75 -6.37 -0.02
N ILE A 55 5.35 -5.44 0.74
CA ILE A 55 6.46 -4.60 0.27
C ILE A 55 7.68 -5.46 -0.06
N LEU A 56 8.06 -6.36 0.84
CA LEU A 56 9.23 -7.23 0.65
C LEU A 56 9.04 -8.16 -0.55
N SER A 57 7.87 -8.81 -0.64
CA SER A 57 7.53 -9.70 -1.76
C SER A 57 7.47 -8.95 -3.09
N GLY A 58 6.87 -7.75 -3.12
CA GLY A 58 6.81 -6.90 -4.31
C GLY A 58 8.20 -6.44 -4.77
N GLY A 59 9.08 -6.08 -3.83
CA GLY A 59 10.46 -5.69 -4.12
C GLY A 59 11.30 -6.82 -4.70
N ILE A 60 11.25 -8.01 -4.08
CA ILE A 60 12.01 -9.18 -4.55
C ILE A 60 11.51 -9.64 -5.93
N SER A 61 10.19 -9.77 -6.11
CA SER A 61 9.60 -10.17 -7.39
C SER A 61 9.84 -9.13 -8.49
N GLY A 62 9.77 -7.84 -8.17
CA GLY A 62 10.10 -6.74 -9.08
C GLY A 62 11.55 -6.75 -9.53
N MET A 63 12.51 -7.01 -8.63
CA MET A 63 13.93 -7.11 -8.97
C MET A 63 14.21 -8.30 -9.90
N ILE A 64 13.63 -9.46 -9.59
CA ILE A 64 13.76 -10.66 -10.44
C ILE A 64 13.14 -10.39 -11.82
N PHE A 65 11.96 -9.79 -11.88
CA PHE A 65 11.30 -9.46 -13.15
C PHE A 65 12.10 -8.42 -13.95
N ALA A 66 12.65 -7.39 -13.32
CA ALA A 66 13.45 -6.37 -14.02
C ALA A 66 14.71 -6.95 -14.69
N LEU A 67 15.34 -7.98 -14.09
CA LEU A 67 16.55 -8.60 -14.65
C LEU A 67 16.25 -9.63 -15.76
N PHE A 68 15.12 -10.33 -15.69
CA PHE A 68 14.82 -11.46 -16.57
C PHE A 68 13.63 -11.25 -17.53
N SER A 69 12.93 -10.12 -17.48
CA SER A 69 11.77 -9.84 -18.34
C SER A 69 12.15 -9.40 -19.76
N GLY A 70 11.25 -9.69 -20.71
CA GLY A 70 11.36 -9.19 -22.10
C GLY A 70 10.86 -7.75 -22.29
N GLN A 71 10.15 -7.20 -21.31
CA GLN A 71 9.65 -5.82 -21.31
C GLN A 71 9.80 -5.21 -19.91
N PRO A 72 10.98 -4.67 -19.57
CA PRO A 72 11.26 -4.14 -18.23
C PRO A 72 10.48 -2.86 -17.89
N LEU A 73 9.80 -2.25 -18.86
CA LEU A 73 8.87 -1.14 -18.63
C LEU A 73 7.57 -1.57 -17.93
N ASN A 74 7.26 -2.86 -17.87
CA ASN A 74 6.06 -3.34 -17.19
C ASN A 74 6.26 -3.32 -15.67
N ILE A 75 5.30 -2.74 -14.96
CA ILE A 75 5.38 -2.51 -13.52
C ILE A 75 4.53 -3.55 -12.81
N LEU A 76 5.17 -4.36 -11.97
CA LEU A 76 4.47 -5.30 -11.11
C LEU A 76 4.02 -4.59 -9.84
N SER A 77 2.71 -4.57 -9.61
CA SER A 77 2.13 -4.06 -8.36
C SER A 77 0.88 -4.87 -8.01
N ALA A 78 0.59 -4.98 -6.72
CA ALA A 78 -0.64 -5.61 -6.26
C ALA A 78 -1.84 -4.79 -6.75
N THR A 79 -2.84 -5.46 -7.31
CA THR A 79 -4.03 -4.80 -7.85
C THR A 79 -5.26 -5.10 -6.99
N GLY A 80 -6.25 -4.20 -7.05
CA GLY A 80 -7.53 -4.36 -6.33
C GLY A 80 -8.21 -5.72 -6.54
N PRO A 81 -8.25 -6.29 -7.77
CA PRO A 81 -8.79 -7.64 -7.97
C PRO A 81 -8.06 -8.74 -7.20
N THR A 82 -6.73 -8.65 -7.09
CA THR A 82 -5.94 -9.61 -6.28
C THR A 82 -6.32 -9.51 -4.80
N LEU A 83 -6.53 -8.29 -4.29
CA LEU A 83 -6.99 -8.09 -2.91
C LEU A 83 -8.37 -8.72 -2.67
N VAL A 84 -9.31 -8.53 -3.59
CA VAL A 84 -10.66 -9.12 -3.49
C VAL A 84 -10.59 -10.65 -3.53
N PHE A 85 -9.73 -11.21 -4.39
CA PHE A 85 -9.51 -12.65 -4.43
C PHE A 85 -8.99 -13.20 -3.10
N GLU A 86 -7.99 -12.55 -2.49
CA GLU A 86 -7.44 -12.93 -1.19
C GLU A 86 -8.48 -12.88 -0.06
N ASN A 87 -9.36 -11.86 -0.09
CA ASN A 87 -10.48 -11.77 0.87
C ASN A 87 -11.45 -12.96 0.72
N ILE A 88 -11.87 -13.27 -0.51
CA ILE A 88 -12.76 -14.41 -0.78
C ILE A 88 -12.11 -15.73 -0.33
N LEU A 89 -10.80 -15.87 -0.57
CA LEU A 89 -10.03 -17.04 -0.15
C LEU A 89 -10.01 -17.18 1.38
N PHE A 90 -9.82 -16.06 2.08
CA PHE A 90 -9.80 -16.02 3.54
C PHE A 90 -11.16 -16.40 4.14
N GLU A 91 -12.25 -15.79 3.66
CA GLU A 91 -13.62 -16.13 4.08
C GLU A 91 -13.95 -17.61 3.82
N PHE A 92 -13.51 -18.15 2.67
CA PHE A 92 -13.67 -19.57 2.36
C PHE A 92 -12.93 -20.48 3.34
N CYS A 93 -11.71 -20.12 3.74
CA CYS A 93 -10.94 -20.88 4.73
C CYS A 93 -11.63 -20.88 6.10
N ILE A 94 -12.12 -19.73 6.56
CA ILE A 94 -12.84 -19.61 7.84
C ILE A 94 -14.11 -20.47 7.82
N GLY A 95 -14.89 -20.41 6.74
CA GLY A 95 -16.12 -21.21 6.60
C GLY A 95 -15.89 -22.71 6.65
N ASN A 96 -14.71 -23.19 6.25
CA ASN A 96 -14.34 -24.61 6.27
C ASN A 96 -13.44 -25.01 7.45
N GLY A 97 -13.02 -24.07 8.30
CA GLY A 97 -12.10 -24.30 9.41
C GLY A 97 -10.67 -24.68 8.96
N TRP A 98 -10.23 -24.22 7.79
CA TRP A 98 -8.89 -24.49 7.27
C TRP A 98 -7.91 -23.36 7.59
N GLU A 99 -6.64 -23.72 7.80
CA GLU A 99 -5.58 -22.73 8.00
C GLU A 99 -5.28 -21.96 6.70
N PHE A 100 -5.32 -20.63 6.77
CA PHE A 100 -5.21 -19.75 5.61
C PHE A 100 -3.84 -19.83 4.91
N LEU A 101 -2.73 -19.81 5.67
CA LEU A 101 -1.36 -19.80 5.14
C LEU A 101 -1.03 -21.01 4.22
N PRO A 102 -1.21 -22.27 4.67
CA PRO A 102 -0.90 -23.43 3.84
C PRO A 102 -1.84 -23.53 2.63
N PHE A 103 -3.11 -23.13 2.79
CA PHE A 103 -4.06 -23.10 1.67
C PHE A 103 -3.67 -22.09 0.60
N ARG A 104 -3.25 -20.88 1.00
CA ARG A 104 -2.73 -19.85 0.10
C ARG A 104 -1.50 -20.35 -0.68
N CYS A 105 -0.56 -21.03 0.01
CA CYS A 105 0.61 -21.62 -0.65
C CYS A 105 0.19 -22.69 -1.68
N TRP A 106 -0.75 -23.56 -1.32
CA TRP A 106 -1.27 -24.59 -2.21
C TRP A 106 -1.91 -24.01 -3.48
N VAL A 107 -2.75 -22.98 -3.33
CA VAL A 107 -3.35 -22.27 -4.46
C VAL A 107 -2.28 -21.62 -5.34
N GLY A 108 -1.25 -21.02 -4.73
CA GLY A 108 -0.10 -20.47 -5.45
C GLY A 108 0.67 -21.51 -6.27
N ILE A 109 0.86 -22.72 -5.74
CA ILE A 109 1.49 -23.84 -6.48
C ILE A 109 0.66 -24.22 -7.70
N TRP A 110 -0.67 -24.35 -7.56
CA TRP A 110 -1.54 -24.65 -8.70
C TRP A 110 -1.51 -23.55 -9.76
N ILE A 111 -1.54 -22.27 -9.36
CA ILE A 111 -1.40 -21.14 -10.28
C ILE A 111 -0.08 -21.24 -11.05
N ALA A 112 1.04 -21.54 -10.38
CA ALA A 112 2.34 -21.71 -11.03
C ALA A 112 2.34 -22.87 -12.03
N VAL A 113 1.74 -24.03 -11.67
CA VAL A 113 1.59 -25.17 -12.59
C VAL A 113 0.78 -24.78 -13.82
N PHE A 114 -0.36 -24.10 -13.65
CA PHE A 114 -1.16 -23.63 -14.77
C PHE A 114 -0.39 -22.63 -15.64
N LEU A 115 0.36 -21.70 -15.06
CA LEU A 115 1.19 -20.76 -15.83
C LEU A 115 2.24 -21.46 -16.69
N VAL A 116 2.89 -22.51 -16.16
CA VAL A 116 3.85 -23.32 -16.94
C VAL A 116 3.17 -24.07 -18.07
N VAL A 117 2.01 -24.69 -17.81
CA VAL A 117 1.23 -25.40 -18.85
C VAL A 117 0.77 -24.44 -19.94
N LEU A 118 0.27 -23.25 -19.59
CA LEU A 118 -0.17 -22.23 -20.54
C LEU A 118 0.97 -21.69 -21.40
N THR A 119 2.15 -21.53 -20.80
CA THR A 119 3.37 -21.12 -21.52
C THR A 119 3.84 -22.23 -22.46
N ALA A 120 3.81 -23.50 -22.02
CA ALA A 120 4.21 -24.64 -22.84
C ALA A 120 3.23 -24.93 -24.00
N THR A 121 1.96 -24.58 -23.83
CA THR A 121 0.90 -24.73 -24.86
C THR A 121 0.78 -23.51 -25.78
N ASP A 122 1.68 -22.53 -25.65
CA ASP A 122 1.74 -21.31 -26.46
C ASP A 122 0.41 -20.53 -26.49
N MET A 123 -0.24 -20.44 -25.32
CA MET A 123 -1.52 -19.71 -25.19
C MET A 123 -1.35 -18.19 -25.41
N SER A 124 -0.12 -17.70 -25.50
CA SER A 124 0.21 -16.33 -25.91
C SER A 124 -0.38 -15.95 -27.28
N ALA A 125 -0.63 -16.91 -28.18
CA ALA A 125 -1.34 -16.66 -29.43
C ALA A 125 -2.74 -16.06 -29.24
N LEU A 126 -3.39 -16.34 -28.10
CA LEU A 126 -4.71 -15.81 -27.77
C LEU A 126 -4.69 -14.29 -27.52
N VAL A 127 -3.56 -13.76 -27.05
CA VAL A 127 -3.36 -12.31 -26.87
C VAL A 127 -3.42 -11.58 -28.22
N GLY A 128 -2.98 -12.22 -29.31
CA GLY A 128 -3.09 -11.68 -30.66
C GLY A 128 -4.53 -11.57 -31.20
N LEU A 129 -5.51 -12.22 -30.55
CA LEU A 129 -6.93 -12.09 -30.89
C LEU A 129 -7.60 -10.90 -30.19
N ILE A 130 -6.92 -10.26 -29.23
CA ILE A 130 -7.43 -9.08 -28.54
C ILE A 130 -7.42 -7.91 -29.52
N SER A 131 -8.60 -7.34 -29.75
CA SER A 131 -8.75 -6.18 -30.63
C SER A 131 -8.29 -4.90 -29.93
N ARG A 132 -7.81 -3.93 -30.71
CA ARG A 132 -7.46 -2.59 -30.23
C ARG A 132 -8.61 -1.91 -29.45
N PHE A 133 -9.86 -2.18 -29.84
CA PHE A 133 -11.03 -1.67 -29.12
C PHE A 133 -11.08 -2.20 -27.69
N THR A 134 -10.79 -3.48 -27.49
CA THR A 134 -10.75 -4.11 -26.16
C THR A 134 -9.59 -3.57 -25.33
N GLU A 135 -8.43 -3.31 -25.95
CA GLU A 135 -7.27 -2.70 -25.28
C GLU A 135 -7.58 -1.28 -24.79
N GLU A 136 -8.13 -0.43 -25.65
CA GLU A 136 -8.52 0.94 -25.30
C GLU A 136 -9.64 0.97 -24.24
N ALA A 137 -10.61 0.07 -24.33
CA ALA A 137 -11.67 -0.08 -23.33
C ALA A 137 -11.12 -0.55 -21.96
N PHE A 138 -10.18 -1.51 -21.96
CA PHE A 138 -9.55 -2.01 -20.74
C PHE A 138 -8.70 -0.92 -20.07
N ALA A 139 -7.89 -0.18 -20.83
CA ALA A 139 -7.13 0.95 -20.31
C ALA A 139 -8.02 2.03 -19.70
N THR A 140 -9.16 2.32 -20.34
CA THR A 140 -10.16 3.27 -19.82
C THR A 140 -10.82 2.76 -18.53
N LEU A 141 -11.08 1.46 -18.42
CA LEU A 141 -11.65 0.87 -17.21
C LEU A 141 -10.68 0.99 -16.03
N ILE A 142 -9.40 0.65 -16.24
CA ILE A 142 -8.39 0.75 -15.18
C ILE A 142 -8.18 2.21 -14.75
N SER A 143 -8.20 3.17 -15.68
CA SER A 143 -8.06 4.59 -15.34
C SER A 143 -9.23 5.10 -14.49
N VAL A 144 -10.47 4.73 -14.83
CA VAL A 144 -11.66 5.06 -14.03
C VAL A 144 -11.58 4.45 -12.62
N VAL A 145 -11.14 3.18 -12.51
CA VAL A 145 -10.94 2.52 -11.21
C VAL A 145 -9.92 3.27 -10.34
N PHE A 146 -8.81 3.73 -10.90
CA PHE A 146 -7.83 4.53 -10.15
C PHE A 146 -8.39 5.86 -9.68
N ILE A 147 -9.19 6.55 -10.51
CA ILE A 147 -9.84 7.81 -10.13
C ILE A 147 -10.78 7.59 -8.94
N ILE A 148 -11.63 6.56 -8.99
CA ILE A 148 -12.57 6.23 -7.90
C ILE A 148 -11.81 5.90 -6.62
N GLN A 149 -10.75 5.10 -6.70
CA GLN A 149 -9.93 4.77 -5.53
C GLN A 149 -9.25 6.00 -4.92
N ALA A 150 -8.77 6.95 -5.73
CA ALA A 150 -8.21 8.20 -5.23
C ALA A 150 -9.23 9.02 -4.43
N PHE A 151 -10.47 9.12 -4.92
CA PHE A 151 -11.56 9.79 -4.18
C PHE A 151 -11.92 9.05 -2.89
N GLN A 152 -11.99 7.72 -2.90
CA GLN A 152 -12.26 6.94 -1.69
C GLN A 152 -11.20 7.18 -0.61
N LYS A 153 -9.92 7.23 -1.00
CA LYS A 153 -8.82 7.52 -0.07
C LYS A 153 -8.89 8.94 0.50
N LEU A 154 -9.25 9.91 -0.33
CA LEU A 154 -9.43 11.28 0.12
C LEU A 154 -10.61 11.42 1.11
N MET A 155 -11.70 10.69 0.88
CA MET A 155 -12.85 10.65 1.80
C MET A 155 -12.53 9.96 3.12
N GLU A 156 -11.77 8.86 3.10
CA GLU A 156 -11.32 8.15 4.32
C GLU A 156 -10.53 9.11 5.23
N ILE A 157 -9.57 9.86 4.66
CA ILE A 157 -8.79 10.87 5.40
C ILE A 157 -9.66 12.01 5.92
N SER A 158 -10.62 12.49 5.12
CA SER A 158 -11.51 13.59 5.52
C SER A 158 -12.42 13.23 6.69
N HIS A 159 -12.73 11.95 6.89
CA HIS A 159 -13.55 11.49 8.01
C HIS A 159 -12.71 11.30 9.28
N ASP A 160 -11.47 10.81 9.14
CA ASP A 160 -10.56 10.59 10.28
C ASP A 160 -9.99 11.90 10.86
N ALA A 161 -9.86 12.95 10.02
CA ALA A 161 -9.44 14.28 10.44
C ALA A 161 -10.45 15.34 9.95
N PRO A 162 -11.55 15.57 10.68
CA PRO A 162 -12.53 16.57 10.28
C PRO A 162 -11.90 17.96 10.24
N ILE A 163 -12.19 18.73 9.19
CA ILE A 163 -11.73 20.10 9.05
C ILE A 163 -12.45 20.95 10.11
N VAL A 164 -11.77 21.21 11.22
CA VAL A 164 -12.23 22.13 12.26
C VAL A 164 -12.11 23.55 11.69
N ALA A 165 -13.24 24.13 11.29
CA ALA A 165 -13.30 25.47 10.69
C ALA A 165 -13.12 26.60 11.73
N ASP A 166 -13.27 26.30 13.03
CA ASP A 166 -13.12 27.26 14.12
C ASP A 166 -11.79 27.06 14.87
N PRO A 167 -10.86 28.04 14.87
CA PRO A 167 -9.59 27.94 15.60
C PRO A 167 -9.73 27.69 17.11
N ARG A 168 -10.91 27.93 17.70
CA ARG A 168 -11.14 27.77 19.15
C ARG A 168 -11.38 26.30 19.57
N GLU A 169 -11.92 25.45 18.71
CA GLU A 169 -12.16 24.03 19.03
C GLU A 169 -10.85 23.20 19.06
N VAL A 170 -9.80 23.66 18.36
CA VAL A 170 -8.46 23.02 18.41
C VAL A 170 -7.85 23.12 19.82
N TYR A 171 -8.13 24.19 20.56
CA TYR A 171 -7.66 24.38 21.94
C TYR A 171 -8.49 23.61 22.99
N GLU A 172 -9.70 23.16 22.65
CA GLU A 172 -10.56 22.31 23.49
C GLU A 172 -10.42 20.80 23.18
N SER A 173 -9.36 20.40 22.48
CA SER A 173 -9.03 18.98 22.33
C SER A 173 -8.87 18.31 23.70
N PRO A 174 -9.50 17.15 23.99
CA PRO A 174 -9.46 16.49 25.30
C PRO A 174 -8.14 15.74 25.57
N CYS A 175 -7.02 16.24 25.04
CA CYS A 175 -5.70 15.69 25.31
C CYS A 175 -5.26 16.15 26.70
N PHE A 176 -5.61 15.36 27.73
CA PHE A 176 -5.08 15.54 29.07
C PHE A 176 -3.65 14.98 29.14
N CYS A 177 -2.66 15.86 29.27
CA CYS A 177 -1.32 15.46 29.69
C CYS A 177 -1.36 15.06 31.17
N HIS A 178 -1.22 13.77 31.45
CA HIS A 178 -0.92 13.29 32.80
C HIS A 178 0.59 13.39 33.04
N ILE A 179 1.02 14.39 33.81
CA ILE A 179 2.37 14.43 34.37
C ILE A 179 2.31 13.67 35.69
N SER A 180 2.86 12.46 35.72
CA SER A 180 3.06 11.71 36.97
C SER A 180 4.31 12.23 37.68
N GLY A 181 4.16 13.28 38.48
CA GLY A 181 5.18 13.69 39.46
C GLY A 181 4.98 12.91 40.76
N PHE A 182 6.02 12.25 41.26
CA PHE A 182 6.02 11.65 42.59
C PHE A 182 6.47 12.72 43.59
N ASP A 183 5.54 13.27 44.36
CA ASP A 183 5.85 14.23 45.42
C ASP A 183 6.13 13.45 46.72
N GLU A 184 7.35 13.58 47.25
CA GLU A 184 7.85 12.76 48.36
C GLU A 184 7.24 13.16 49.72
N GLN A 185 6.49 14.26 49.81
CA GLN A 185 5.89 14.74 51.06
C GLN A 185 4.45 14.30 51.31
N LEU A 186 3.73 13.85 50.29
CA LEU A 186 2.39 13.28 50.44
C LEU A 186 2.40 11.90 49.80
N ASN A 187 2.31 10.84 50.60
CA ASN A 187 2.39 9.43 50.16
C ASN A 187 1.14 9.04 49.32
N THR A 188 0.88 9.73 48.22
CA THR A 188 -0.28 9.61 47.32
C THR A 188 0.05 10.20 45.95
N SER A 189 -0.28 9.48 44.88
CA SER A 189 -0.15 9.97 43.50
C SER A 189 -1.19 11.06 43.21
N VAL A 190 -0.78 12.32 43.11
CA VAL A 190 -1.69 13.42 42.72
C VAL A 190 -1.78 13.48 41.20
N ILE A 191 -2.99 13.26 40.67
CA ILE A 191 -3.35 13.51 39.28
C ILE A 191 -3.88 14.96 39.21
N SER A 192 -3.07 15.90 38.74
CA SER A 192 -3.50 17.28 38.55
C SER A 192 -4.05 17.48 37.13
N LYS A 193 -5.25 18.09 37.03
CA LYS A 193 -5.79 18.60 35.77
C LYS A 193 -5.20 19.99 35.51
N LEU A 194 -4.61 20.21 34.34
CA LEU A 194 -4.04 21.50 33.92
C LEU A 194 -5.07 22.66 33.86
N LYS A 195 -6.37 22.40 34.03
CA LYS A 195 -7.42 23.45 34.04
C LYS A 195 -7.48 24.25 35.34
N ASP A 196 -6.83 23.79 36.42
CA ASP A 196 -6.92 24.40 37.76
C ASP A 196 -5.69 25.25 38.15
N VAL A 197 -4.83 25.64 37.20
CA VAL A 197 -3.78 26.65 37.46
C VAL A 197 -4.32 28.03 37.07
N PRO A 198 -4.79 28.85 38.03
CA PRO A 198 -5.17 30.23 37.73
C PRO A 198 -3.94 31.02 37.28
N ALA A 199 -4.00 31.56 36.07
CA ALA A 199 -3.10 32.58 35.58
C ALA A 199 -3.48 33.92 36.25
N GLU A 200 -2.95 34.17 37.44
CA GLU A 200 -3.06 35.45 38.16
C GLU A 200 -1.82 35.55 39.06
N GLY A 201 -0.93 36.52 39.03
CA GLY A 201 -0.78 37.79 38.33
C GLY A 201 0.53 38.43 38.83
N ASP A 202 0.95 39.51 38.18
CA ASP A 202 1.93 40.52 38.64
C ASP A 202 3.43 40.17 38.68
N ILE A 203 4.14 40.59 37.62
CA ILE A 203 5.47 41.19 37.77
C ILE A 203 5.39 42.63 37.26
N LYS A 204 5.19 43.56 38.20
CA LYS A 204 5.62 44.95 38.11
C LYS A 204 6.65 45.21 39.22
N MET A 205 7.73 45.87 38.81
CA MET A 205 8.95 46.29 39.52
C MET A 205 10.06 45.25 39.64
#